data_AF-A0A401W5B5-F1
#
_entry.id   AF-A0A401W5B5-F1
#
_cell.length_a   1.000
_cell.length_b   1.000
_cell.length_c   1.000
_cell.angle_alpha   90.00
_cell.angle_beta   90.00
_cell.angle_gamma   90.00
#
_symmetry.space_group_name_H-M   'P 1'
#
loop_
_entity.id
_entity.type
_entity.pdbx_description
1 polymer ?
#
loop_
_entity_poly.entity_id
_entity_poly.type
_entity_poly.pdbx_seq_one_letter_code
_entity_poly.pdbx_strand_id
1 'polypeptide(L)'
;MTAHRTPPQGASQGTSEEGRGAADTGSPTAQARTETEPAAASGRTDSGAPTAADETGTGSPATTTGTGAGAALTAGRTDSGTPAAAVPAQSRTDKDMGTGLPTTTVPAQSRTERTGPPTQARTTWPAVPPPPGLPAEPPPGPATGGPATQTRPRTDETRIERAFGNAFRRVTGTAFAPYQSAVLRIGFAATWLFFLLREWPYRHELYGPHGPWSGDMARRLLDGNEAFSVLTWTDNRGWFELVYGLAVVAGALLLVGWRTRTMSVLFMVGVLSLQNRSIFIGDGGDNVLHLMAIYLVLTRCGQVWSLDARRAAKRAGPPGGGPERDVTGLVLWAVLGLFLAVAQVLGLSGLSWFGPGPFPNVGWGLMFWVLWLSHGVWWAARRYAPGEPRTVLDMIGKLIHNGALLVIVVEVCLIYATAGWYKIQGSRWQDGTAVYYPMHLDYFSPWPELSRVLADNGLMIMLITYGTVIVQVAFPFTLFNRRLKNVLLVAMICEHLSIAFLLGLPFFSLAMITADAVFLPTVFLVWLGARITSVRDRVLPRRTAVRE
;
A
#
# COMPACT_ATOMS: atom_id res chain seq x y z
N MET A 1 31.86 23.79 70.83
CA MET A 1 33.02 22.90 70.65
C MET A 1 33.39 22.94 69.16
N THR A 2 34.27 23.86 68.74
CA THR A 2 35.73 23.62 68.55
C THR A 2 36.00 22.56 67.48
N ALA A 3 36.18 22.84 66.18
CA ALA A 3 36.92 23.88 65.42
C ALA A 3 38.42 23.60 65.23
N HIS A 4 38.93 23.73 64.00
CA HIS A 4 40.28 24.14 63.54
C HIS A 4 40.43 23.84 62.02
N ARG A 5 41.18 24.55 61.17
CA ARG A 5 41.52 26.00 61.02
C ARG A 5 42.14 26.19 59.61
N THR A 6 41.86 27.30 58.94
CA THR A 6 42.56 27.86 57.74
C THR A 6 43.47 29.04 58.20
N PRO A 7 44.16 29.87 57.34
CA PRO A 7 44.51 29.80 55.91
C PRO A 7 46.05 30.10 55.59
N PRO A 8 46.51 31.14 54.84
CA PRO A 8 47.16 30.98 53.51
C PRO A 8 48.49 31.78 53.27
N GLN A 9 49.06 31.74 52.05
CA GLN A 9 49.80 32.82 51.29
C GLN A 9 50.50 32.20 50.04
N GLY A 10 50.89 32.90 48.96
CA GLY A 10 50.87 34.34 48.64
C GLY A 10 51.10 34.59 47.12
N ALA A 11 51.35 35.84 46.69
CA ALA A 11 51.34 36.25 45.27
C ALA A 11 52.57 37.11 44.82
N SER A 12 52.89 37.08 43.53
CA SER A 12 53.70 38.06 42.74
C SER A 12 53.60 37.69 41.24
N GLN A 13 53.11 38.52 40.31
CA GLN A 13 53.72 39.72 39.68
C GLN A 13 54.98 39.47 38.84
N GLY A 14 54.95 39.86 37.55
CA GLY A 14 56.11 39.94 36.66
C GLY A 14 55.81 40.02 35.15
N THR A 15 55.80 41.25 34.61
CA THR A 15 56.30 41.68 33.26
C THR A 15 56.05 40.80 32.01
N SER A 16 55.32 41.19 30.95
CA SER A 16 55.41 42.37 30.04
C SER A 16 56.48 42.31 28.93
N GLU A 17 56.05 42.06 27.68
CA GLU A 17 56.54 42.59 26.39
C GLU A 17 55.54 42.13 25.30
N GLU A 18 54.89 43.03 24.56
CA GLU A 18 55.25 43.50 23.20
C GLU A 18 55.39 42.39 22.13
N GLY A 19 54.75 42.43 20.97
CA GLY A 19 53.73 43.36 20.46
C GLY A 19 53.59 43.28 18.93
N ARG A 20 52.38 43.59 18.39
CA ARG A 20 52.06 43.91 16.96
C ARG A 20 52.39 42.80 15.93
N GLY A 21 51.43 42.30 15.15
CA GLY A 21 50.85 42.99 13.98
C GLY A 21 51.64 42.61 12.71
N ALA A 22 51.09 42.52 11.51
CA ALA A 22 49.72 42.65 11.02
C ALA A 22 49.56 41.75 9.77
N ALA A 23 48.35 41.63 9.23
CA ALA A 23 48.13 41.01 7.93
C ALA A 23 48.53 41.95 6.79
N ASP A 24 49.09 41.43 5.69
CA ASP A 24 48.71 41.87 4.34
C ASP A 24 48.99 40.79 3.27
N THR A 25 48.42 41.05 2.10
CA THR A 25 48.23 40.28 0.87
C THR A 25 49.51 39.90 0.09
N GLY A 26 49.40 38.85 -0.76
CA GLY A 26 50.42 38.53 -1.76
C GLY A 26 50.30 37.15 -2.44
N SER A 27 49.62 37.10 -3.59
CA SER A 27 49.88 36.11 -4.68
C SER A 27 50.73 36.81 -5.76
N PRO A 28 51.51 36.13 -6.64
CA PRO A 28 51.20 34.82 -7.26
C PRO A 28 52.40 33.87 -7.57
N THR A 29 52.11 32.84 -8.39
CA THR A 29 52.99 32.03 -9.28
C THR A 29 53.83 30.84 -8.75
N ALA A 30 53.25 29.64 -8.92
CA ALA A 30 53.74 28.50 -9.71
C ALA A 30 55.10 27.79 -9.41
N GLN A 31 55.02 26.53 -8.94
CA GLN A 31 55.57 25.29 -9.54
C GLN A 31 55.20 24.10 -8.60
N ALA A 32 54.28 23.19 -8.95
CA ALA A 32 54.45 22.05 -9.86
C ALA A 32 55.26 20.86 -9.28
N ARG A 33 54.57 19.90 -8.66
CA ARG A 33 54.92 18.46 -8.72
C ARG A 33 53.68 17.58 -8.51
N THR A 34 53.38 16.79 -9.53
CA THR A 34 52.37 15.73 -9.57
C THR A 34 53.06 14.38 -9.42
N GLU A 35 52.50 13.48 -8.62
CA GLU A 35 52.73 12.05 -8.78
C GLU A 35 51.38 11.37 -9.04
N THR A 36 51.36 10.54 -10.09
CA THR A 36 50.18 9.89 -10.64
C THR A 36 50.54 8.44 -10.88
N GLU A 37 49.83 7.50 -10.28
CA GLU A 37 50.09 6.07 -10.41
C GLU A 37 49.36 5.52 -11.67
N PRO A 38 50.04 4.78 -12.57
CA PRO A 38 49.46 4.39 -13.86
C PRO A 38 48.86 2.97 -13.85
N ALA A 39 47.84 2.75 -14.69
CA ALA A 39 47.32 1.44 -15.03
C ALA A 39 47.55 1.14 -16.52
N ALA A 40 48.09 -0.04 -16.87
CA ALA A 40 47.99 -0.62 -18.23
C ALA A 40 48.31 -2.13 -18.31
N ALA A 41 47.28 -2.92 -18.59
CA ALA A 41 47.16 -4.00 -19.59
C ALA A 41 48.31 -5.01 -19.93
N SER A 42 47.86 -6.28 -20.08
CA SER A 42 48.22 -7.26 -21.13
C SER A 42 49.56 -8.02 -21.06
N GLY A 43 49.47 -9.34 -20.90
CA GLY A 43 50.56 -10.30 -21.17
C GLY A 43 50.11 -11.75 -21.00
N ARG A 44 50.11 -12.54 -22.07
CA ARG A 44 49.68 -13.96 -22.09
C ARG A 44 50.79 -14.81 -22.71
N THR A 45 51.40 -15.73 -21.97
CA THR A 45 52.20 -16.86 -22.49
C THR A 45 52.39 -17.93 -21.43
N ASP A 46 52.52 -19.18 -21.87
CA ASP A 46 52.63 -20.40 -21.06
C ASP A 46 53.94 -20.56 -20.28
N SER A 47 53.92 -21.37 -19.21
CA SER A 47 54.67 -22.64 -19.10
C SER A 47 54.88 -23.11 -17.65
N GLY A 48 55.08 -24.42 -17.46
CA GLY A 48 55.76 -24.96 -16.27
C GLY A 48 54.89 -25.46 -15.11
N ALA A 49 54.40 -26.69 -15.20
CA ALA A 49 54.10 -27.50 -14.01
C ALA A 49 55.38 -28.14 -13.46
N PRO A 50 55.36 -28.58 -12.18
CA PRO A 50 56.05 -29.83 -11.83
C PRO A 50 55.09 -30.84 -11.19
N THR A 51 55.16 -32.07 -11.68
CA THR A 51 54.79 -33.32 -10.99
C THR A 51 55.86 -33.66 -9.92
N ALA A 52 55.76 -34.62 -9.01
CA ALA A 52 54.99 -35.89 -8.96
C ALA A 52 54.86 -36.43 -7.51
N ALA A 53 54.45 -37.71 -7.38
CA ALA A 53 54.25 -38.56 -6.19
C ALA A 53 52.77 -38.60 -5.71
N ASP A 54 51.87 -39.40 -6.30
CA ASP A 54 51.86 -40.85 -6.61
C ASP A 54 51.57 -41.73 -5.38
N GLU A 55 50.35 -42.26 -5.32
CA GLU A 55 50.09 -43.57 -4.72
C GLU A 55 48.91 -44.25 -5.46
N THR A 56 49.18 -45.42 -6.02
CA THR A 56 48.30 -46.15 -6.94
C THR A 56 47.29 -47.05 -6.23
N GLY A 57 46.02 -47.05 -6.67
CA GLY A 57 44.97 -47.93 -6.16
C GLY A 57 43.92 -48.29 -7.22
N THR A 58 44.21 -49.29 -8.05
CA THR A 58 43.40 -49.74 -9.21
C THR A 58 42.06 -50.38 -8.84
N GLY A 59 41.00 -50.15 -9.63
CA GLY A 59 39.86 -51.09 -9.67
C GLY A 59 38.50 -50.52 -10.09
N SER A 60 38.13 -50.69 -11.36
CA SER A 60 36.75 -50.61 -11.88
C SER A 60 36.57 -51.75 -12.90
N PRO A 61 35.37 -52.08 -13.43
CA PRO A 61 34.00 -51.69 -13.05
C PRO A 61 33.05 -52.92 -12.89
N ALA A 62 31.78 -52.72 -12.52
CA ALA A 62 30.68 -53.61 -12.96
C ALA A 62 29.28 -53.00 -12.77
N THR A 63 28.46 -53.08 -13.81
CA THR A 63 27.03 -52.73 -13.83
C THR A 63 26.19 -53.98 -13.55
N THR A 64 25.10 -53.92 -12.78
CA THR A 64 23.89 -54.70 -13.10
C THR A 64 22.63 -54.26 -12.34
N THR A 65 21.50 -54.40 -13.04
CA THR A 65 20.11 -54.18 -12.62
C THR A 65 19.55 -55.33 -11.79
N GLY A 66 18.56 -55.10 -10.91
CA GLY A 66 17.82 -56.20 -10.26
C GLY A 66 16.64 -55.80 -9.37
N THR A 67 15.44 -55.73 -9.93
CA THR A 67 14.15 -55.71 -9.20
C THR A 67 13.91 -56.99 -8.38
N GLY A 68 13.26 -56.88 -7.22
CA GLY A 68 12.71 -58.03 -6.48
C GLY A 68 11.88 -57.64 -5.26
N ALA A 69 10.65 -58.12 -5.16
CA ALA A 69 9.72 -57.87 -4.06
C ALA A 69 9.30 -59.18 -3.35
N GLY A 70 8.77 -59.06 -2.12
CA GLY A 70 8.24 -60.17 -1.30
C GLY A 70 9.02 -60.30 0.02
N ALA A 71 8.42 -60.11 1.21
CA ALA A 71 7.34 -60.88 1.85
C ALA A 71 7.82 -62.26 2.37
N ALA A 72 7.48 -62.73 3.58
CA ALA A 72 6.83 -62.15 4.77
C ALA A 72 6.92 -63.16 5.96
N LEU A 73 6.26 -62.86 7.10
CA LEU A 73 5.85 -63.81 8.18
C LEU A 73 7.02 -64.34 9.07
N THR A 74 6.87 -64.80 10.34
CA THR A 74 5.78 -64.99 11.34
C THR A 74 6.47 -65.21 12.72
N ALA A 75 5.90 -65.06 13.92
CA ALA A 75 4.73 -64.34 14.46
C ALA A 75 4.73 -64.45 16.02
N GLY A 76 3.92 -63.66 16.74
CA GLY A 76 3.74 -63.76 18.20
C GLY A 76 2.59 -62.89 18.72
N ARG A 77 1.59 -63.49 19.39
CA ARG A 77 0.24 -62.95 19.71
C ARG A 77 0.06 -62.95 21.26
N THR A 78 -0.66 -62.03 21.91
CA THR A 78 -2.12 -62.09 22.17
C THR A 78 -2.79 -60.77 22.60
N ASP A 79 -4.00 -60.56 22.07
CA ASP A 79 -5.29 -60.13 22.68
C ASP A 79 -5.34 -58.87 23.61
N SER A 80 -6.37 -58.01 23.64
CA SER A 80 -7.79 -58.12 23.24
C SER A 80 -8.45 -56.72 23.03
N GLY A 81 -9.64 -56.66 22.39
CA GLY A 81 -10.60 -55.53 22.53
C GLY A 81 -10.94 -54.69 21.28
N THR A 82 -12.09 -54.96 20.67
CA THR A 82 -12.66 -54.27 19.47
C THR A 82 -14.21 -54.30 19.57
N PRO A 83 -15.02 -53.70 18.66
CA PRO A 83 -14.75 -52.67 17.64
C PRO A 83 -15.84 -51.55 17.49
N ALA A 84 -15.47 -50.52 16.72
CA ALA A 84 -16.21 -49.84 15.63
C ALA A 84 -17.62 -49.19 15.76
N ALA A 85 -17.75 -48.12 14.98
CA ALA A 85 -18.95 -47.37 14.61
C ALA A 85 -19.96 -48.13 13.72
N ALA A 86 -21.22 -47.66 13.68
CA ALA A 86 -21.96 -47.44 12.43
C ALA A 86 -23.29 -46.67 12.62
N VAL A 87 -23.77 -46.11 11.50
CA VAL A 87 -25.09 -45.49 11.26
C VAL A 87 -26.24 -46.51 11.38
N PRO A 88 -27.47 -46.06 11.66
CA PRO A 88 -28.62 -46.59 10.93
C PRO A 88 -29.45 -45.50 10.21
N ALA A 89 -30.07 -45.90 9.11
CA ALA A 89 -31.06 -45.12 8.35
C ALA A 89 -32.32 -45.96 8.17
N GLN A 90 -33.50 -45.31 8.23
CA GLN A 90 -34.84 -45.76 7.77
C GLN A 90 -35.89 -44.75 8.34
N SER A 91 -37.13 -44.61 7.87
CA SER A 91 -37.73 -44.63 6.51
C SER A 91 -39.26 -44.45 6.65
N ARG A 92 -39.95 -43.72 5.74
CA ARG A 92 -41.45 -43.64 5.64
C ARG A 92 -42.16 -43.00 6.88
N THR A 93 -43.39 -42.48 6.83
CA THR A 93 -44.52 -42.55 5.85
C THR A 93 -45.41 -41.30 5.95
N ASP A 94 -46.24 -41.02 4.94
CA ASP A 94 -47.32 -40.01 4.98
C ASP A 94 -48.47 -40.36 5.93
N LYS A 95 -49.13 -39.35 6.55
CA LYS A 95 -50.57 -39.04 6.31
C LYS A 95 -51.16 -37.90 7.16
N ASP A 96 -52.26 -37.35 6.63
CA ASP A 96 -53.17 -36.33 7.14
C ASP A 96 -53.62 -36.45 8.61
N MET A 97 -53.87 -35.30 9.26
CA MET A 97 -55.22 -34.87 9.69
C MET A 97 -55.21 -33.56 10.53
N GLY A 98 -55.90 -32.52 10.03
CA GLY A 98 -56.99 -31.88 10.78
C GLY A 98 -56.75 -30.81 11.87
N THR A 99 -57.37 -29.65 11.62
CA THR A 99 -58.01 -28.71 12.58
C THR A 99 -57.17 -27.65 13.31
N GLY A 100 -57.68 -26.40 13.33
CA GLY A 100 -57.08 -25.29 14.11
C GLY A 100 -57.18 -23.87 13.50
N LEU A 101 -58.36 -23.44 13.05
CA LEU A 101 -58.66 -22.01 12.77
C LEU A 101 -59.23 -21.35 14.05
N PRO A 102 -59.02 -20.04 14.26
CA PRO A 102 -60.11 -19.13 13.88
C PRO A 102 -59.69 -17.78 13.27
N THR A 103 -60.59 -17.26 12.45
CA THR A 103 -60.56 -15.93 11.83
C THR A 103 -61.32 -14.92 12.69
N THR A 104 -60.87 -13.66 12.76
CA THR A 104 -61.75 -12.53 13.11
C THR A 104 -61.34 -11.22 12.43
N THR A 105 -62.13 -10.86 11.40
CA THR A 105 -62.77 -9.55 11.18
C THR A 105 -61.99 -8.25 11.39
N VAL A 106 -61.85 -7.49 10.30
CA VAL A 106 -61.70 -6.02 10.29
C VAL A 106 -62.99 -5.41 9.72
N PRO A 107 -63.63 -4.41 10.36
CA PRO A 107 -64.94 -3.90 9.94
C PRO A 107 -64.85 -2.85 8.83
N ALA A 108 -65.92 -2.74 8.04
CA ALA A 108 -66.13 -1.64 7.09
C ALA A 108 -66.81 -0.44 7.77
N GLN A 109 -66.32 0.78 7.52
CA GLN A 109 -67.05 2.01 7.86
C GLN A 109 -66.94 3.12 6.79
N SER A 110 -68.13 3.60 6.41
CA SER A 110 -68.50 4.94 5.92
C SER A 110 -67.48 5.82 5.19
N ARG A 111 -67.72 5.90 3.88
CA ARG A 111 -67.60 7.10 3.01
C ARG A 111 -67.75 8.42 3.78
N THR A 112 -66.72 9.26 3.75
CA THR A 112 -66.82 10.70 4.01
C THR A 112 -66.07 11.46 2.92
N GLU A 113 -66.65 12.56 2.44
CA GLU A 113 -66.10 13.37 1.36
C GLU A 113 -64.98 14.28 1.87
N ARG A 114 -63.88 14.39 1.10
CA ARG A 114 -62.96 15.53 1.24
C ARG A 114 -62.17 15.79 -0.05
N THR A 115 -62.69 16.75 -0.82
CA THR A 115 -62.00 17.71 -1.70
C THR A 115 -60.55 17.40 -2.13
N GLY A 116 -60.34 17.14 -3.43
CA GLY A 116 -59.02 17.12 -4.06
C GLY A 116 -58.49 18.51 -4.48
N PRO A 117 -57.18 18.63 -4.78
CA PRO A 117 -56.52 19.89 -5.18
C PRO A 117 -56.88 20.36 -6.60
N PRO A 118 -56.64 21.63 -6.95
CA PRO A 118 -57.27 22.29 -8.10
C PRO A 118 -56.76 21.86 -9.49
N THR A 119 -57.68 21.88 -10.44
CA THR A 119 -57.49 21.59 -11.86
C THR A 119 -56.50 22.56 -12.52
N GLN A 120 -55.43 22.05 -13.15
CA GLN A 120 -54.65 22.86 -14.09
C GLN A 120 -55.41 23.05 -15.40
N ALA A 121 -55.59 24.31 -15.80
CA ALA A 121 -56.22 24.65 -17.07
C ALA A 121 -55.34 24.21 -18.25
N ARG A 122 -55.91 23.44 -19.19
CA ARG A 122 -55.29 23.16 -20.48
C ARG A 122 -55.35 24.41 -21.36
N THR A 123 -54.27 25.18 -21.41
CA THR A 123 -54.05 26.14 -22.50
C THR A 123 -53.78 25.39 -23.80
N THR A 124 -54.71 25.48 -24.74
CA THR A 124 -54.60 24.93 -26.10
C THR A 124 -53.64 25.77 -26.95
N TRP A 125 -52.57 25.16 -27.45
CA TRP A 125 -51.82 25.71 -28.58
C TRP A 125 -52.56 25.39 -29.90
N PRO A 126 -52.57 26.29 -30.90
CA PRO A 126 -53.20 26.01 -32.19
C PRO A 126 -52.45 24.90 -32.93
N ALA A 127 -53.19 23.95 -33.51
CA ALA A 127 -52.62 22.86 -34.30
C ALA A 127 -52.20 23.36 -35.69
N VAL A 128 -50.98 23.01 -36.10
CA VAL A 128 -50.51 23.20 -37.48
C VAL A 128 -51.12 22.08 -38.36
N PRO A 129 -51.78 22.40 -39.49
CA PRO A 129 -52.30 21.39 -40.39
C PRO A 129 -51.17 20.61 -41.09
N PRO A 130 -51.33 19.31 -41.36
CA PRO A 130 -50.32 18.52 -42.07
C PRO A 130 -50.21 18.96 -43.55
N PRO A 131 -49.03 18.81 -44.19
CA PRO A 131 -48.84 19.14 -45.59
C PRO A 131 -49.61 18.18 -46.53
N PRO A 132 -49.93 18.61 -47.77
CA PRO A 132 -50.62 17.76 -48.75
C PRO A 132 -49.83 16.49 -49.12
N GLY A 133 -50.56 15.41 -49.43
CA GLY A 133 -50.00 14.07 -49.58
C GLY A 133 -49.05 13.90 -50.78
N LEU A 134 -48.06 13.02 -50.59
CA LEU A 134 -47.24 12.46 -51.66
C LEU A 134 -48.05 11.45 -52.49
N PRO A 135 -47.68 11.19 -53.77
CA PRO A 135 -48.36 10.21 -54.61
C PRO A 135 -48.34 8.80 -54.01
N ALA A 136 -49.40 8.02 -54.27
CA ALA A 136 -49.53 6.66 -53.78
C ALA A 136 -48.46 5.71 -54.36
N GLU A 137 -47.89 4.87 -53.49
CA GLU A 137 -46.97 3.80 -53.86
C GLU A 137 -47.72 2.70 -54.66
N PRO A 138 -47.15 2.14 -55.74
CA PRO A 138 -47.81 1.08 -56.51
C PRO A 138 -47.90 -0.23 -55.68
N PRO A 139 -48.90 -1.10 -55.95
CA PRO A 139 -49.12 -2.30 -55.16
C PRO A 139 -47.95 -3.30 -55.27
N PRO A 140 -47.67 -4.09 -54.22
CA PRO A 140 -46.54 -5.02 -54.20
C PRO A 140 -46.72 -6.12 -55.24
N GLY A 141 -45.71 -6.28 -56.11
CA GLY A 141 -45.63 -7.40 -57.05
C GLY A 141 -45.45 -8.75 -56.34
N PRO A 142 -45.72 -9.87 -57.02
CA PRO A 142 -45.60 -11.20 -56.43
C PRO A 142 -44.17 -11.49 -55.97
N ALA A 143 -44.04 -12.05 -54.78
CA ALA A 143 -42.76 -12.23 -54.09
C ALA A 143 -41.81 -13.19 -54.84
N THR A 144 -40.90 -12.64 -55.64
CA THR A 144 -39.69 -13.36 -56.06
C THR A 144 -38.83 -13.59 -54.82
N GLY A 145 -38.54 -14.86 -54.50
CA GLY A 145 -37.74 -15.23 -53.35
C GLY A 145 -36.32 -14.66 -53.41
N GLY A 146 -36.10 -13.51 -52.77
CA GLY A 146 -34.76 -13.03 -52.47
C GLY A 146 -34.05 -14.03 -51.56
N PRO A 147 -32.72 -14.20 -51.68
CA PRO A 147 -31.98 -15.12 -50.81
C PRO A 147 -32.23 -14.73 -49.36
N ALA A 148 -32.64 -15.71 -48.55
CA ALA A 148 -32.90 -15.51 -47.13
C ALA A 148 -31.73 -14.72 -46.52
N THR A 149 -32.04 -13.65 -45.80
CA THR A 149 -31.02 -12.87 -45.08
C THR A 149 -30.38 -13.81 -44.07
N GLN A 150 -29.26 -14.42 -44.45
CA GLN A 150 -28.51 -15.29 -43.57
C GLN A 150 -28.09 -14.42 -42.40
N THR A 151 -28.70 -14.70 -41.24
CA THR A 151 -28.14 -14.31 -39.95
C THR A 151 -26.70 -14.80 -39.98
N ARG A 152 -25.75 -13.88 -40.18
CA ARG A 152 -24.32 -14.19 -40.18
C ARG A 152 -24.08 -15.10 -38.99
N PRO A 153 -23.51 -16.32 -39.18
CA PRO A 153 -23.31 -17.22 -38.07
C PRO A 153 -22.55 -16.45 -37.00
N ARG A 154 -23.06 -16.45 -35.76
CA ARG A 154 -22.27 -15.99 -34.62
C ARG A 154 -20.97 -16.79 -34.73
N THR A 155 -19.86 -16.09 -34.88
CA THR A 155 -18.54 -16.72 -34.85
C THR A 155 -18.50 -17.60 -33.61
N ASP A 156 -18.24 -18.90 -33.79
CA ASP A 156 -18.17 -19.87 -32.70
C ASP A 156 -16.92 -19.56 -31.87
N GLU A 157 -17.03 -18.51 -31.04
CA GLU A 157 -15.96 -18.05 -30.16
C GLU A 157 -15.51 -19.26 -29.36
N THR A 158 -14.25 -19.64 -29.55
CA THR A 158 -13.64 -20.75 -28.83
C THR A 158 -13.79 -20.53 -27.33
N ARG A 159 -13.73 -21.61 -26.54
CA ARG A 159 -13.77 -21.49 -25.07
C ARG A 159 -12.66 -20.57 -24.55
N ILE A 160 -11.53 -20.49 -25.27
CA ILE A 160 -10.38 -19.63 -24.98
C ILE A 160 -10.71 -18.17 -25.30
N GLU A 161 -11.26 -17.84 -26.47
CA GLU A 161 -11.68 -16.47 -26.82
C GLU A 161 -12.75 -15.95 -25.86
N ARG A 162 -13.74 -16.78 -25.50
CA ARG A 162 -14.73 -16.42 -24.46
C ARG A 162 -14.10 -16.22 -23.09
N ALA A 163 -13.17 -17.08 -22.69
CA ALA A 163 -12.44 -16.90 -21.42
C ALA A 163 -11.61 -15.62 -21.41
N PHE A 164 -10.89 -15.34 -22.50
CA PHE A 164 -10.08 -14.14 -22.68
C PHE A 164 -10.94 -12.88 -22.72
N GLY A 165 -12.02 -12.86 -23.51
CA GLY A 165 -12.98 -11.76 -23.55
C GLY A 165 -13.66 -11.51 -22.20
N ASN A 166 -14.04 -12.56 -21.47
CA ASN A 166 -14.56 -12.43 -20.11
C ASN A 166 -13.51 -11.89 -19.12
N ALA A 167 -12.26 -12.36 -19.20
CA ALA A 167 -11.16 -11.87 -18.36
C ALA A 167 -10.83 -10.40 -18.68
N PHE A 168 -10.70 -10.06 -19.95
CA PHE A 168 -10.47 -8.71 -20.45
C PHE A 168 -11.57 -7.74 -19.99
N ARG A 169 -12.86 -8.07 -20.21
CA ARG A 169 -14.00 -7.26 -19.71
C ARG A 169 -13.99 -7.13 -18.19
N ARG A 170 -13.56 -8.15 -17.44
CA ARG A 170 -13.49 -8.10 -15.98
C ARG A 170 -12.38 -7.15 -15.49
N VAL A 171 -11.18 -7.27 -16.07
CA VAL A 171 -9.99 -6.48 -15.72
C VAL A 171 -10.11 -5.02 -16.16
N THR A 172 -10.75 -4.74 -17.31
CA THR A 172 -11.05 -3.38 -17.80
C THR A 172 -12.30 -2.76 -17.18
N GLY A 173 -13.32 -3.58 -16.89
CA GLY A 173 -14.63 -3.11 -16.42
C GLY A 173 -14.71 -2.82 -14.93
N THR A 174 -13.95 -3.54 -14.10
CA THR A 174 -14.05 -3.48 -12.62
C THR A 174 -12.74 -3.11 -11.93
N ALA A 175 -12.83 -2.36 -10.84
CA ALA A 175 -11.73 -2.13 -9.92
C ALA A 175 -11.74 -3.24 -8.85
N PHE A 176 -10.64 -3.97 -8.71
CA PHE A 176 -10.53 -5.06 -7.75
C PHE A 176 -10.27 -4.55 -6.33
N ALA A 177 -10.67 -5.36 -5.35
CA ALA A 177 -10.38 -5.20 -3.92
C ALA A 177 -10.53 -3.74 -3.37
N PRO A 178 -11.69 -3.07 -3.58
CA PRO A 178 -11.89 -1.68 -3.16
C PRO A 178 -11.83 -1.51 -1.64
N TYR A 179 -12.26 -2.51 -0.87
CA TYR A 179 -12.16 -2.50 0.60
C TYR A 179 -10.71 -2.62 1.07
N GLN A 180 -9.94 -3.52 0.50
CA GLN A 180 -8.52 -3.71 0.81
C GLN A 180 -7.74 -2.42 0.52
N SER A 181 -7.89 -1.83 -0.68
CA SER A 181 -7.24 -0.54 -1.00
C SER A 181 -7.68 0.61 -0.09
N ALA A 182 -8.91 0.61 0.42
CA ALA A 182 -9.34 1.57 1.44
C ALA A 182 -8.68 1.31 2.81
N VAL A 183 -8.46 0.05 3.21
CA VAL A 183 -7.69 -0.29 4.42
C VAL A 183 -6.23 0.13 4.26
N LEU A 184 -5.58 -0.17 3.13
CA LEU A 184 -4.19 0.24 2.88
C LEU A 184 -4.03 1.76 3.01
N ARG A 185 -4.93 2.54 2.40
CA ARG A 185 -4.96 4.00 2.56
C ARG A 185 -5.14 4.43 4.02
N ILE A 186 -6.06 3.81 4.76
CA ILE A 186 -6.32 4.18 6.16
C ILE A 186 -5.11 3.82 7.03
N GLY A 187 -4.57 2.62 6.89
CA GLY A 187 -3.43 2.13 7.66
C GLY A 187 -2.18 2.97 7.42
N PHE A 188 -1.68 3.08 6.19
CA PHE A 188 -0.43 3.81 5.94
C PHE A 188 -0.55 5.31 6.24
N ALA A 189 -1.69 5.93 5.97
CA ALA A 189 -1.93 7.31 6.35
C ALA A 189 -2.01 7.50 7.88
N ALA A 190 -2.53 6.51 8.63
CA ALA A 190 -2.53 6.51 10.09
C ALA A 190 -1.13 6.27 10.67
N THR A 191 -0.38 5.28 10.15
CA THR A 191 1.00 4.99 10.57
C THR A 191 1.85 6.25 10.44
N TRP A 192 1.86 6.87 9.27
CA TRP A 192 2.63 8.08 9.01
C TRP A 192 2.17 9.27 9.85
N LEU A 193 0.85 9.48 9.99
CA LEU A 193 0.31 10.56 10.80
C LEU A 193 0.70 10.41 12.27
N PHE A 194 0.54 9.22 12.85
CA PHE A 194 0.90 8.97 14.25
C PHE A 194 2.41 9.00 14.48
N PHE A 195 3.21 8.60 13.49
CA PHE A 195 4.66 8.72 13.51
C PHE A 195 5.08 10.19 13.61
N LEU A 196 4.63 11.05 12.69
CA LEU A 196 4.90 12.49 12.74
C LEU A 196 4.35 13.17 14.01
N LEU A 197 3.18 12.74 14.51
CA LEU A 197 2.64 13.29 15.76
C LEU A 197 3.46 12.88 17.00
N ARG A 198 4.04 11.67 17.03
CA ARG A 198 4.98 11.22 18.08
C ARG A 198 6.28 12.02 18.02
N GLU A 199 6.83 12.21 16.82
CA GLU A 199 8.12 12.86 16.61
C GLU A 199 8.06 14.38 16.68
N TRP A 200 6.87 14.96 16.74
CA TRP A 200 6.66 16.41 16.81
C TRP A 200 7.62 17.15 17.77
N PRO A 201 7.92 16.67 19.00
CA PRO A 201 8.86 17.36 19.89
C PRO A 201 10.30 17.41 19.35
N TYR A 202 10.75 16.36 18.66
CA TYR A 202 12.13 16.13 18.24
C TYR A 202 12.38 16.43 16.74
N ARG A 203 11.31 16.75 15.98
CA ARG A 203 11.34 16.95 14.51
C ARG A 203 12.50 17.81 13.96
N HIS A 204 12.92 18.83 14.70
CA HIS A 204 14.04 19.72 14.32
C HIS A 204 15.41 19.07 14.42
N GLU A 205 15.59 18.14 15.36
CA GLU A 205 16.81 17.36 15.54
C GLU A 205 16.88 16.22 14.52
N LEU A 206 15.77 15.54 14.28
CA LEU A 206 15.68 14.38 13.38
C LEU A 206 15.75 14.76 11.89
N TYR A 207 15.12 15.87 11.49
CA TYR A 207 14.94 16.25 10.08
C TYR A 207 15.24 17.72 9.76
N GLY A 208 15.44 18.57 10.77
CA GLY A 208 15.66 20.01 10.58
C GLY A 208 17.00 20.34 9.93
N PRO A 209 17.19 21.55 9.40
CA PRO A 209 18.43 21.96 8.74
C PRO A 209 19.66 21.98 9.66
N HIS A 210 19.44 22.13 10.98
CA HIS A 210 20.49 22.16 12.01
C HIS A 210 20.55 20.87 12.85
N GLY A 211 19.91 19.79 12.41
CA GLY A 211 20.06 18.47 13.03
C GLY A 211 21.47 17.88 12.81
N PRO A 212 21.85 16.81 13.54
CA PRO A 212 23.18 16.19 13.40
C PRO A 212 23.50 15.75 11.96
N TRP A 213 22.48 15.35 11.21
CA TRP A 213 22.57 15.09 9.78
C TRP A 213 22.27 16.38 8.99
N SER A 214 23.33 17.14 8.69
CA SER A 214 23.23 18.50 8.10
C SER A 214 22.61 18.54 6.69
N GLY A 215 22.12 19.71 6.29
CA GLY A 215 21.54 19.92 4.95
C GLY A 215 22.50 19.63 3.79
N ASP A 216 23.79 19.97 3.94
CA ASP A 216 24.82 19.66 2.94
C ASP A 216 25.08 18.15 2.80
N MET A 217 25.08 17.41 3.92
CA MET A 217 25.26 15.96 3.90
C MET A 217 24.06 15.26 3.27
N ALA A 218 22.84 15.74 3.56
CA ALA A 218 21.64 15.27 2.89
C ALA A 218 21.66 15.56 1.38
N ARG A 219 22.04 16.77 0.96
CA ARG A 219 22.19 17.11 -0.47
C ARG A 219 23.18 16.17 -1.17
N ARG A 220 24.39 15.96 -0.62
CA ARG A 220 25.37 15.03 -1.18
C ARG A 220 24.88 13.58 -1.26
N LEU A 221 24.11 13.11 -0.29
CA LEU A 221 23.49 11.78 -0.32
C LEU A 221 22.46 11.69 -1.45
N LEU A 222 21.60 12.71 -1.58
CA LEU A 222 20.57 12.77 -2.62
C LEU A 222 21.18 12.89 -4.03
N ASP A 223 22.25 13.67 -4.20
CA ASP A 223 22.97 13.76 -5.47
C ASP A 223 23.68 12.43 -5.84
N GLY A 224 24.03 11.61 -4.84
CA GLY A 224 24.67 10.30 -5.03
C GLY A 224 23.71 9.13 -5.24
N ASN A 225 22.44 9.22 -4.81
CA ASN A 225 21.43 8.17 -4.94
C ASN A 225 20.19 8.58 -5.76
N GLU A 226 20.13 9.83 -6.20
CA GLU A 226 19.09 10.43 -7.05
C GLU A 226 17.67 10.38 -6.43
N ALA A 227 17.62 10.31 -5.09
CA ALA A 227 16.40 10.35 -4.32
C ALA A 227 15.83 11.77 -4.21
N PHE A 228 14.50 11.87 -4.09
CA PHE A 228 13.82 13.17 -4.04
C PHE A 228 13.49 13.60 -2.61
N SER A 229 13.78 14.87 -2.28
CA SER A 229 13.24 15.53 -1.10
C SER A 229 13.00 17.02 -1.35
N VAL A 230 11.83 17.51 -0.92
CA VAL A 230 11.49 18.93 -0.90
C VAL A 230 12.23 19.67 0.23
N LEU A 231 12.72 18.95 1.26
CA LEU A 231 13.40 19.55 2.41
C LEU A 231 14.82 20.05 2.10
N THR A 232 15.45 19.62 1.01
CA THR A 232 16.80 20.07 0.63
C THR A 232 16.82 21.33 -0.23
N TRP A 233 15.65 21.85 -0.64
CA TRP A 233 15.55 23.06 -1.47
C TRP A 233 15.98 24.35 -0.75
N THR A 234 15.87 24.39 0.58
CA THR A 234 16.38 25.49 1.40
C THR A 234 16.52 25.06 2.86
N ASP A 235 17.62 25.46 3.50
CA ASP A 235 17.90 25.20 4.91
C ASP A 235 17.13 26.15 5.87
N ASN A 236 16.02 26.73 5.42
CA ASN A 236 15.18 27.65 6.20
C ASN A 236 14.23 26.89 7.14
N ARG A 237 14.28 27.19 8.45
CA ARG A 237 13.38 26.62 9.46
C ARG A 237 11.88 26.78 9.13
N GLY A 238 11.47 27.92 8.56
CA GLY A 238 10.08 28.15 8.15
C GLY A 238 9.63 27.25 6.99
N TRP A 239 10.55 26.91 6.08
CA TRP A 239 10.30 25.94 5.01
C TRP A 239 10.13 24.53 5.57
N PHE A 240 11.03 24.13 6.48
CA PHE A 240 10.94 22.85 7.16
C PHE A 240 9.59 22.67 7.88
N GLU A 241 9.17 23.65 8.71
CA GLU A 241 7.89 23.61 9.43
C GLU A 241 6.69 23.57 8.47
N LEU A 242 6.76 24.27 7.33
CA LEU A 242 5.72 24.22 6.30
C LEU A 242 5.61 22.83 5.67
N VAL A 243 6.72 22.23 5.23
CA VAL A 243 6.73 20.89 4.61
C VAL A 243 6.29 19.83 5.62
N TYR A 244 6.77 19.91 6.86
CA TYR A 244 6.36 19.00 7.95
C TYR A 244 4.86 19.11 8.24
N GLY A 245 4.35 20.33 8.41
CA GLY A 245 2.92 20.58 8.63
C GLY A 245 2.06 20.13 7.45
N LEU A 246 2.51 20.33 6.21
CA LEU A 246 1.84 19.83 5.01
C LEU A 246 1.83 18.29 4.95
N ALA A 247 2.90 17.61 5.38
CA ALA A 247 2.93 16.15 5.46
C ALA A 247 1.92 15.60 6.49
N VAL A 248 1.83 16.23 7.68
CA VAL A 248 0.81 15.92 8.71
C VAL A 248 -0.60 16.13 8.16
N VAL A 249 -0.87 17.28 7.52
CA VAL A 249 -2.19 17.60 6.95
C VAL A 249 -2.54 16.68 5.77
N ALA A 250 -1.59 16.35 4.89
CA ALA A 250 -1.80 15.41 3.79
C ALA A 250 -2.10 13.99 4.31
N GLY A 251 -1.40 13.54 5.35
CA GLY A 251 -1.68 12.29 6.06
C GLY A 251 -3.10 12.26 6.62
N ALA A 252 -3.50 13.28 7.39
CA ALA A 252 -4.85 13.37 7.97
C ALA A 252 -5.96 13.44 6.89
N LEU A 253 -5.75 14.19 5.81
CA LEU A 253 -6.72 14.31 4.71
C LEU A 253 -6.80 13.02 3.87
N LEU A 254 -5.68 12.32 3.66
CA LEU A 254 -5.67 11.01 3.02
C LEU A 254 -6.33 9.94 3.90
N LEU A 255 -6.12 9.98 5.22
CA LEU A 255 -6.71 9.09 6.22
C LEU A 255 -8.25 9.15 6.23
N VAL A 256 -8.85 10.34 6.17
CA VAL A 256 -10.31 10.50 6.02
C VAL A 256 -10.79 10.30 4.56
N GLY A 257 -9.86 10.24 3.61
CA GLY A 257 -10.14 10.02 2.20
C GLY A 257 -10.79 11.23 1.52
N TRP A 258 -10.27 12.42 1.78
CA TRP A 258 -10.66 13.66 1.11
C TRP A 258 -9.75 13.90 -0.09
N ARG A 259 -10.30 14.07 -1.30
CA ARG A 259 -9.53 14.35 -2.53
C ARG A 259 -8.40 13.34 -2.73
N THR A 260 -8.70 12.04 -2.61
CA THR A 260 -7.67 11.00 -2.38
C THR A 260 -6.57 10.99 -3.42
N ARG A 261 -6.89 11.32 -4.68
CA ARG A 261 -5.90 11.42 -5.76
C ARG A 261 -4.88 12.55 -5.56
N THR A 262 -5.33 13.71 -5.08
CA THR A 262 -4.43 14.84 -4.79
C THR A 262 -3.68 14.57 -3.50
N MET A 263 -4.37 14.08 -2.46
CA MET A 263 -3.75 13.83 -1.16
C MET A 263 -2.79 12.64 -1.18
N SER A 264 -2.97 11.63 -2.04
CA SER A 264 -1.97 10.55 -2.19
C SER A 264 -0.66 11.06 -2.77
N VAL A 265 -0.69 11.98 -3.75
CA VAL A 265 0.52 12.61 -4.29
C VAL A 265 1.20 13.48 -3.23
N LEU A 266 0.45 14.29 -2.48
CA LEU A 266 1.03 15.12 -1.40
C LEU A 266 1.56 14.27 -0.23
N PHE A 267 0.88 13.17 0.09
CA PHE A 267 1.31 12.19 1.08
C PHE A 267 2.63 11.53 0.65
N MET A 268 2.71 11.05 -0.60
CA MET A 268 3.94 10.52 -1.19
C MET A 268 5.07 11.54 -1.13
N VAL A 269 4.85 12.78 -1.59
CA VAL A 269 5.86 13.85 -1.50
C VAL A 269 6.32 14.10 -0.06
N GLY A 270 5.42 14.07 0.92
CA GLY A 270 5.76 14.18 2.34
C GLY A 270 6.61 13.02 2.85
N VAL A 271 6.18 11.78 2.60
CA VAL A 271 6.91 10.53 2.97
C VAL A 271 8.31 10.53 2.38
N LEU A 272 8.41 10.68 1.05
CA LEU A 272 9.69 10.73 0.33
C LEU A 272 10.60 11.83 0.90
N SER A 273 10.05 13.03 1.13
CA SER A 273 10.86 14.16 1.58
C SER A 273 11.45 13.95 2.97
N LEU A 274 10.67 13.43 3.92
CA LEU A 274 11.11 13.21 5.30
C LEU A 274 12.06 12.01 5.42
N GLN A 275 11.72 10.87 4.80
CA GLN A 275 12.57 9.67 4.86
C GLN A 275 13.90 9.87 4.10
N ASN A 276 13.88 10.44 2.88
CA ASN A 276 15.13 10.71 2.15
C ASN A 276 15.98 11.81 2.82
N ARG A 277 15.36 12.73 3.58
CA ARG A 277 16.10 13.74 4.35
C ARG A 277 16.96 13.12 5.45
N SER A 278 16.57 11.98 6.03
CA SER A 278 17.29 11.33 7.14
C SER A 278 17.12 9.81 7.14
N ILE A 279 17.83 9.14 6.23
CA ILE A 279 17.70 7.69 5.98
C ILE A 279 18.13 6.79 7.17
N PHE A 280 18.92 7.30 8.11
CA PHE A 280 19.51 6.52 9.21
C PHE A 280 18.59 6.38 10.43
N ILE A 281 17.47 7.09 10.45
CA ILE A 281 16.50 7.07 11.57
C ILE A 281 15.44 5.97 11.39
N GLY A 282 15.17 5.58 10.13
CA GLY A 282 14.09 4.65 9.79
C GLY A 282 14.45 3.18 9.96
N ASP A 283 13.41 2.34 10.01
CA ASP A 283 13.53 0.87 10.06
C ASP A 283 13.00 0.18 8.78
N GLY A 284 12.85 -1.16 8.81
CA GLY A 284 12.34 -1.92 7.65
C GLY A 284 10.91 -1.53 7.24
N GLY A 285 10.09 -1.07 8.19
CA GLY A 285 8.72 -0.64 7.96
C GLY A 285 8.62 0.75 7.35
N ASP A 286 9.62 1.61 7.56
CA ASP A 286 9.75 2.87 6.82
C ASP A 286 9.93 2.63 5.32
N ASN A 287 10.74 1.65 4.93
CA ASN A 287 10.91 1.25 3.53
C ASN A 287 9.58 0.72 2.92
N VAL A 288 8.80 -0.05 3.69
CA VAL A 288 7.45 -0.48 3.26
C VAL A 288 6.54 0.74 3.09
N LEU A 289 6.55 1.68 4.04
CA LEU A 289 5.74 2.90 3.97
C LEU A 289 6.13 3.76 2.75
N HIS A 290 7.42 3.85 2.44
CA HIS A 290 7.99 4.52 1.26
C HIS A 290 7.40 4.00 -0.05
N LEU A 291 7.53 2.69 -0.29
CA LEU A 291 7.01 2.01 -1.48
C LEU A 291 5.48 2.13 -1.57
N MET A 292 4.80 1.91 -0.45
CA MET A 292 3.34 1.93 -0.40
C MET A 292 2.77 3.33 -0.59
N ALA A 293 3.49 4.40 -0.20
CA ALA A 293 3.11 5.77 -0.48
C ALA A 293 3.12 6.06 -2.01
N ILE A 294 4.13 5.55 -2.73
CA ILE A 294 4.19 5.61 -4.21
C ILE A 294 3.04 4.80 -4.81
N TYR A 295 2.87 3.54 -4.41
CA TYR A 295 1.83 2.66 -4.97
C TYR A 295 0.42 3.21 -4.73
N LEU A 296 0.16 3.82 -3.57
CA LEU A 296 -1.14 4.42 -3.24
C LEU A 296 -1.56 5.52 -4.23
N VAL A 297 -0.63 6.26 -4.86
CA VAL A 297 -0.93 7.24 -5.91
C VAL A 297 -1.66 6.60 -7.10
N LEU A 298 -1.27 5.36 -7.45
CA LEU A 298 -1.82 4.60 -8.56
C LEU A 298 -3.13 3.87 -8.20
N THR A 299 -3.49 3.80 -6.91
CA THR A 299 -4.71 3.11 -6.46
C THR A 299 -5.96 4.00 -6.43
N ARG A 300 -7.13 3.36 -6.64
CA ARG A 300 -8.47 3.93 -6.44
C ARG A 300 -8.96 3.78 -4.99
N CYS A 301 -8.07 3.93 -4.02
CA CYS A 301 -8.32 3.76 -2.57
C CYS A 301 -9.37 4.71 -1.94
N GLY A 302 -9.90 5.66 -2.72
CA GLY A 302 -11.01 6.53 -2.35
C GLY A 302 -12.42 6.01 -2.70
N GLN A 303 -12.58 4.80 -3.25
CA GLN A 303 -13.90 4.29 -3.68
C GLN A 303 -14.85 3.90 -2.53
N VAL A 304 -14.32 3.49 -1.38
CA VAL A 304 -15.11 3.15 -0.17
C VAL A 304 -14.45 3.75 1.08
N TRP A 305 -15.23 3.88 2.15
CA TRP A 305 -14.78 4.38 3.46
C TRP A 305 -14.01 5.71 3.43
N SER A 306 -14.41 6.61 2.53
CA SER A 306 -13.76 7.90 2.27
C SER A 306 -14.80 9.04 2.23
N LEU A 307 -14.35 10.29 2.42
CA LEU A 307 -15.17 11.46 2.14
C LEU A 307 -15.48 11.62 0.64
N ASP A 308 -14.59 11.16 -0.24
CA ASP A 308 -14.82 11.15 -1.69
C ASP A 308 -15.96 10.21 -2.11
N ALA A 309 -16.05 9.01 -1.54
CA ALA A 309 -17.14 8.08 -1.78
C ALA A 309 -18.47 8.65 -1.31
N ARG A 310 -18.49 9.31 -0.13
CA ARG A 310 -19.67 10.02 0.39
C ARG A 310 -20.10 11.17 -0.53
N ARG A 311 -19.15 11.95 -1.07
CA ARG A 311 -19.42 13.00 -2.06
C ARG A 311 -19.96 12.43 -3.37
N ALA A 312 -19.39 11.32 -3.86
CA ALA A 312 -19.85 10.65 -5.08
C ALA A 312 -21.28 10.11 -4.93
N ALA A 313 -21.59 9.45 -3.80
CA ALA A 313 -22.93 8.94 -3.50
C ALA A 313 -23.99 10.07 -3.45
N LYS A 314 -23.68 11.21 -2.79
CA LYS A 314 -24.58 12.37 -2.79
C LYS A 314 -24.84 12.93 -4.19
N ARG A 315 -23.83 12.95 -5.06
CA ARG A 315 -23.94 13.41 -6.45
C ARG A 315 -24.68 12.43 -7.37
N ALA A 316 -24.86 11.18 -6.95
CA ALA A 316 -25.70 10.18 -7.62
C ALA A 316 -27.16 10.17 -7.10
N GLY A 317 -27.55 11.18 -6.31
CA GLY A 317 -28.92 11.40 -5.86
C GLY A 317 -29.88 11.80 -6.99
N PRO A 318 -31.11 12.24 -6.64
CA PRO A 318 -32.20 12.42 -7.61
C PRO A 318 -31.83 13.29 -8.83
N PRO A 319 -32.23 12.88 -10.05
CA PRO A 319 -31.96 13.64 -11.26
C PRO A 319 -32.67 15.00 -11.19
N GLY A 320 -31.89 16.08 -11.23
CA GLY A 320 -32.39 17.46 -11.09
C GLY A 320 -31.34 18.44 -10.55
N GLY A 321 -30.35 17.95 -9.81
CA GLY A 321 -29.18 18.75 -9.42
C GLY A 321 -28.25 19.00 -10.62
N GLY A 322 -28.10 20.26 -11.04
CA GLY A 322 -27.08 20.65 -12.01
C GLY A 322 -25.65 20.33 -11.53
N PRO A 323 -24.66 20.24 -12.45
CA PRO A 323 -23.29 19.85 -12.08
C PRO A 323 -22.66 20.86 -11.11
N GLU A 324 -22.57 20.46 -9.84
CA GLU A 324 -21.94 21.21 -8.74
C GLU A 324 -20.52 21.68 -9.14
N ARG A 325 -20.26 22.98 -9.05
CA ARG A 325 -18.96 23.58 -9.40
C ARG A 325 -17.87 23.06 -8.46
N ASP A 326 -16.90 22.32 -9.01
CA ASP A 326 -15.78 21.77 -8.24
C ASP A 326 -14.66 22.81 -8.03
N VAL A 327 -14.98 23.89 -7.31
CA VAL A 327 -14.05 25.01 -7.07
C VAL A 327 -12.81 24.56 -6.32
N THR A 328 -12.96 23.75 -5.25
CA THR A 328 -11.81 23.26 -4.47
C THR A 328 -10.87 22.40 -5.33
N GLY A 329 -11.39 21.59 -6.25
CA GLY A 329 -10.56 20.81 -7.17
C GLY A 329 -9.77 21.69 -8.12
N LEU A 330 -10.40 22.75 -8.65
CA LEU A 330 -9.74 23.71 -9.52
C LEU A 330 -8.65 24.51 -8.79
N VAL A 331 -8.94 25.01 -7.57
CA VAL A 331 -7.96 25.74 -6.74
C VAL A 331 -6.76 24.86 -6.39
N LEU A 332 -6.99 23.62 -5.94
CA LEU A 332 -5.90 22.68 -5.65
C LEU A 332 -5.04 22.42 -6.89
N TRP A 333 -5.66 22.19 -8.05
CA TRP A 333 -4.92 21.94 -9.29
C TRP A 333 -4.11 23.16 -9.74
N ALA A 334 -4.70 24.36 -9.68
CA ALA A 334 -4.02 25.60 -10.05
C ALA A 334 -2.85 25.94 -9.10
N VAL A 335 -3.04 25.84 -7.78
CA VAL A 335 -2.00 26.10 -6.77
C VAL A 335 -0.84 25.11 -6.90
N LEU A 336 -1.13 23.81 -7.04
CA LEU A 336 -0.08 22.79 -7.20
C LEU A 336 0.64 22.91 -8.55
N GLY A 337 -0.07 23.31 -9.61
CA GLY A 337 0.54 23.56 -10.93
C GLY A 337 1.46 24.77 -10.92
N LEU A 338 1.03 25.88 -10.31
CA LEU A 338 1.86 27.07 -10.12
C LEU A 338 3.09 26.77 -9.26
N PHE A 339 2.91 26.04 -8.16
CA PHE A 339 4.01 25.62 -7.28
C PHE A 339 5.03 24.76 -8.03
N LEU A 340 4.58 23.74 -8.78
CA LEU A 340 5.47 22.89 -9.59
C LEU A 340 6.17 23.69 -10.69
N ALA A 341 5.46 24.60 -11.37
CA ALA A 341 6.05 25.47 -12.39
C ALA A 341 7.13 26.39 -11.82
N VAL A 342 6.86 27.05 -10.68
CA VAL A 342 7.85 27.91 -10.00
C VAL A 342 9.06 27.10 -9.54
N ALA A 343 8.85 25.94 -8.90
CA ALA A 343 9.94 25.08 -8.46
C ALA A 343 10.81 24.58 -9.64
N GLN A 344 10.19 24.24 -10.77
CA GLN A 344 10.88 23.83 -11.99
C GLN A 344 11.68 24.98 -12.64
N VAL A 345 11.11 26.19 -12.68
CA VAL A 345 11.76 27.40 -13.25
C VAL A 345 12.90 27.91 -12.37
N LEU A 346 12.76 27.81 -11.04
CA LEU A 346 13.83 28.10 -10.09
C LEU A 346 14.95 27.05 -10.07
N GLY A 347 14.79 25.94 -10.80
CA GLY A 347 15.80 24.88 -10.87
C GLY A 347 16.06 24.17 -9.54
N LEU A 348 15.04 24.03 -8.70
CA LEU A 348 15.19 23.42 -7.36
C LEU A 348 15.64 21.95 -7.47
N SER A 349 16.48 21.52 -6.52
CA SER A 349 17.18 20.24 -6.58
C SER A 349 16.22 19.04 -6.70
N GLY A 350 16.64 18.05 -7.48
CA GLY A 350 15.85 16.85 -7.74
C GLY A 350 14.65 17.04 -8.67
N LEU A 351 14.50 18.15 -9.39
CA LEU A 351 13.44 18.33 -10.42
C LEU A 351 13.97 18.16 -11.85
N SER A 352 14.71 17.07 -12.11
CA SER A 352 15.17 16.71 -13.45
C SER A 352 14.00 16.29 -14.37
N TRP A 353 14.13 16.55 -15.68
CA TRP A 353 13.21 16.01 -16.69
C TRP A 353 13.60 14.58 -17.08
N PHE A 354 14.89 14.38 -17.35
CA PHE A 354 15.51 13.12 -17.74
C PHE A 354 16.73 12.89 -16.86
N GLY A 355 17.04 11.62 -16.59
CA GLY A 355 18.07 11.21 -15.65
C GLY A 355 17.55 10.10 -14.75
N PRO A 356 18.27 9.75 -13.68
CA PRO A 356 17.76 8.86 -12.65
C PRO A 356 16.64 9.55 -11.86
N GLY A 357 15.79 8.74 -11.22
CA GLY A 357 14.58 9.19 -10.55
C GLY A 357 13.72 7.99 -10.18
N PRO A 358 12.37 8.08 -10.18
CA PRO A 358 11.51 6.93 -9.83
C PRO A 358 11.62 5.77 -10.82
N PHE A 359 12.10 6.01 -12.04
CA PHE A 359 12.42 4.98 -13.04
C PHE A 359 13.67 5.37 -13.83
N PRO A 360 14.41 4.42 -14.42
CA PRO A 360 15.55 4.72 -15.29
C PRO A 360 15.17 5.70 -16.41
N ASN A 361 15.95 6.77 -16.56
CA ASN A 361 15.76 7.87 -17.52
C ASN A 361 14.52 8.77 -17.29
N VAL A 362 13.73 8.55 -16.24
CA VAL A 362 12.58 9.40 -15.87
C VAL A 362 12.95 10.22 -14.64
N GLY A 363 13.18 11.51 -14.84
CA GLY A 363 13.41 12.43 -13.74
C GLY A 363 12.15 12.70 -12.91
N TRP A 364 12.32 13.07 -11.64
CA TRP A 364 11.21 13.36 -10.73
C TRP A 364 10.35 14.55 -11.20
N GLY A 365 10.95 15.56 -11.84
CA GLY A 365 10.21 16.70 -12.42
C GLY A 365 9.21 16.24 -13.49
N LEU A 366 9.65 15.38 -14.41
CA LEU A 366 8.78 14.77 -15.43
C LEU A 366 7.66 13.94 -14.79
N MET A 367 7.95 13.15 -13.74
CA MET A 367 6.94 12.39 -13.00
C MET A 367 5.84 13.30 -12.43
N PHE A 368 6.21 14.38 -11.73
CA PHE A 368 5.23 15.31 -11.15
C PHE A 368 4.40 16.03 -12.21
N TRP A 369 5.00 16.42 -13.34
CA TRP A 369 4.27 17.00 -14.46
C TRP A 369 3.25 16.02 -15.08
N VAL A 370 3.63 14.76 -15.28
CA VAL A 370 2.72 13.70 -15.77
C VAL A 370 1.56 13.48 -14.79
N LEU A 371 1.83 13.40 -13.49
CA LEU A 371 0.77 13.27 -12.47
C LEU A 371 -0.19 14.48 -12.50
N TRP A 372 0.34 15.70 -12.53
CA TRP A 372 -0.46 16.93 -12.55
C TRP A 372 -1.31 17.07 -13.84
N LEU A 373 -0.72 16.77 -14.99
CA LEU A 373 -1.43 16.75 -16.29
C LEU A 373 -2.52 15.68 -16.31
N SER A 374 -2.25 14.47 -15.80
CA SER A 374 -3.25 13.39 -15.75
C SER A 374 -4.50 13.77 -14.95
N HIS A 375 -4.32 14.52 -13.86
CA HIS A 375 -5.41 15.06 -13.06
C HIS A 375 -6.19 16.15 -13.81
N GLY A 376 -5.51 17.03 -14.54
CA GLY A 376 -6.12 18.05 -15.40
C GLY A 376 -6.96 17.44 -16.52
N VAL A 377 -6.40 16.48 -17.26
CA VAL A 377 -7.09 15.72 -18.33
C VAL A 377 -8.31 15.00 -17.78
N TRP A 378 -8.20 14.34 -16.62
CA TRP A 378 -9.36 13.68 -16.00
C TRP A 378 -10.46 14.67 -15.61
N TRP A 379 -10.10 15.82 -15.04
CA TRP A 379 -11.04 16.88 -14.69
C TRP A 379 -11.76 17.43 -15.93
N ALA A 380 -11.00 17.71 -17.00
CA ALA A 380 -11.53 18.22 -18.26
C ALA A 380 -12.48 17.20 -18.92
N ALA A 381 -12.08 15.93 -19.03
CA ALA A 381 -12.94 14.88 -19.59
C ALA A 381 -14.24 14.71 -18.80
N ARG A 382 -14.18 14.77 -17.45
CA ARG A 382 -15.39 14.74 -16.60
C ARG A 382 -16.33 15.93 -16.86
N ARG A 383 -15.79 17.10 -17.20
CA ARG A 383 -16.54 18.36 -17.34
C ARG A 383 -17.09 18.61 -18.75
N TYR A 384 -16.35 18.20 -19.78
CA TYR A 384 -16.60 18.58 -21.19
C TYR A 384 -16.85 17.38 -22.11
N ALA A 385 -16.38 16.16 -21.78
CA ALA A 385 -16.48 14.99 -22.64
C ALA A 385 -17.04 13.75 -21.90
N PRO A 386 -18.30 13.79 -21.42
CA PRO A 386 -18.87 12.73 -20.57
C PRO A 386 -19.15 11.39 -21.28
N GLY A 387 -19.02 11.32 -22.61
CA GLY A 387 -19.18 10.11 -23.43
C GLY A 387 -17.93 9.23 -23.48
N GLU A 388 -17.62 8.70 -24.67
CA GLU A 388 -16.53 7.73 -24.87
C GLU A 388 -15.17 8.09 -24.25
N PRO A 389 -14.65 9.34 -24.35
CA PRO A 389 -13.36 9.68 -23.76
C PRO A 389 -13.29 9.45 -22.25
N ARG A 390 -14.40 9.69 -21.53
CA ARG A 390 -14.52 9.39 -20.11
C ARG A 390 -14.53 7.88 -19.83
N THR A 391 -15.16 7.08 -20.68
CA THR A 391 -15.17 5.62 -20.57
C THR A 391 -13.77 5.04 -20.76
N VAL A 392 -13.02 5.52 -21.77
CA VAL A 392 -11.63 5.11 -22.02
C VAL A 392 -10.72 5.48 -20.84
N LEU A 393 -10.80 6.72 -20.33
CA LEU A 393 -10.04 7.12 -19.15
C LEU A 393 -10.42 6.29 -17.91
N ASP A 394 -11.70 5.99 -17.70
CA ASP A 394 -12.12 5.14 -16.58
C ASP A 394 -11.61 3.71 -16.69
N MET A 395 -11.55 3.15 -17.91
CA MET A 395 -10.89 1.87 -18.18
C MET A 395 -9.40 1.91 -17.86
N ILE A 396 -8.66 2.88 -18.39
CA ILE A 396 -7.21 3.06 -18.13
C ILE A 396 -6.95 3.16 -16.62
N GLY A 397 -7.71 3.99 -15.91
CA GLY A 397 -7.54 4.14 -14.47
C GLY A 397 -7.97 2.91 -13.65
N LYS A 398 -8.75 1.96 -14.20
CA LYS A 398 -9.00 0.65 -13.56
C LYS A 398 -7.84 -0.30 -13.79
N LEU A 399 -7.27 -0.31 -15.00
CA LEU A 399 -6.08 -1.09 -15.33
C LEU A 399 -4.89 -0.68 -14.43
N ILE A 400 -4.62 0.62 -14.31
CA ILE A 400 -3.56 1.16 -13.44
C ILE A 400 -3.78 0.72 -11.98
N HIS A 401 -5.00 0.85 -11.45
CA HIS A 401 -5.33 0.43 -10.08
C HIS A 401 -5.19 -1.09 -9.87
N ASN A 402 -5.69 -1.89 -10.81
CA ASN A 402 -5.60 -3.35 -10.72
C ASN A 402 -4.15 -3.83 -10.83
N GLY A 403 -3.32 -3.18 -11.67
CA GLY A 403 -1.87 -3.40 -11.74
C GLY A 403 -1.16 -2.99 -10.45
N ALA A 404 -1.46 -1.81 -9.90
CA ALA A 404 -0.89 -1.34 -8.63
C ALA A 404 -1.24 -2.28 -7.46
N LEU A 405 -2.46 -2.83 -7.39
CA LEU A 405 -2.81 -3.83 -6.39
C LEU A 405 -2.08 -5.16 -6.59
N LEU A 406 -1.82 -5.58 -7.84
CA LEU A 406 -1.00 -6.75 -8.11
C LEU A 406 0.45 -6.52 -7.65
N VAL A 407 1.02 -5.34 -7.93
CA VAL A 407 2.35 -4.95 -7.44
C VAL A 407 2.39 -4.98 -5.91
N ILE A 408 1.42 -4.38 -5.20
CA ILE A 408 1.34 -4.43 -3.73
C ILE A 408 1.29 -5.88 -3.20
N VAL A 409 0.48 -6.75 -3.83
CA VAL A 409 0.39 -8.17 -3.43
C VAL A 409 1.71 -8.90 -3.64
N VAL A 410 2.37 -8.68 -4.78
CA VAL A 410 3.68 -9.29 -5.08
C VAL A 410 4.77 -8.75 -4.16
N GLU A 411 4.80 -7.44 -3.90
CA GLU A 411 5.75 -6.79 -2.99
C GLU A 411 5.71 -7.41 -1.59
N VAL A 412 4.52 -7.54 -0.99
CA VAL A 412 4.38 -8.14 0.34
C VAL A 412 4.81 -9.61 0.34
N CYS A 413 4.56 -10.36 -0.73
CA CYS A 413 5.08 -11.72 -0.87
C CYS A 413 6.60 -11.76 -1.01
N LEU A 414 7.22 -10.81 -1.73
CA LEU A 414 8.68 -10.71 -1.84
C LEU A 414 9.31 -10.33 -0.51
N ILE A 415 8.73 -9.38 0.23
CA ILE A 415 9.19 -9.00 1.58
C ILE A 415 9.25 -10.23 2.49
N TYR A 416 8.18 -11.04 2.57
CA TYR A 416 8.21 -12.25 3.40
C TYR A 416 9.11 -13.35 2.85
N ALA A 417 9.10 -13.61 1.53
CA ALA A 417 9.94 -14.64 0.93
C ALA A 417 11.42 -14.35 1.16
N THR A 418 11.87 -13.12 0.88
CA THR A 418 13.26 -12.68 1.09
C THR A 418 13.62 -12.63 2.57
N ALA A 419 12.75 -12.08 3.42
CA ALA A 419 12.98 -12.03 4.86
C ALA A 419 13.08 -13.44 5.48
N GLY A 420 12.33 -14.42 4.99
CA GLY A 420 12.42 -15.81 5.42
C GLY A 420 13.66 -16.53 4.87
N TRP A 421 13.96 -16.37 3.58
CA TRP A 421 15.10 -17.02 2.93
C TRP A 421 16.45 -16.47 3.40
N TYR A 422 16.51 -15.20 3.77
CA TYR A 422 17.68 -14.60 4.39
C TYR A 422 17.93 -15.16 5.80
N LYS A 423 16.85 -15.38 6.58
CA LYS A 423 16.96 -16.03 7.90
C LYS A 423 17.50 -17.46 7.80
N ILE A 424 17.05 -18.27 6.82
CA ILE A 424 17.55 -19.64 6.60
C ILE A 424 19.08 -19.70 6.49
N GLN A 425 19.71 -18.65 5.96
CA GLN A 425 21.17 -18.58 5.76
C GLN A 425 21.95 -18.12 7.01
N GLY A 426 21.28 -17.57 8.02
CA GLY A 426 21.93 -17.04 9.22
C GLY A 426 22.10 -18.10 10.32
N SER A 427 23.34 -18.31 10.80
CA SER A 427 23.67 -19.30 11.84
C SER A 427 22.77 -19.21 13.08
N ARG A 428 22.51 -18.00 13.60
CA ARG A 428 21.60 -17.81 14.76
C ARG A 428 20.19 -18.36 14.54
N TRP A 429 19.68 -18.35 13.31
CA TRP A 429 18.38 -18.93 12.97
C TRP A 429 18.47 -20.45 12.79
N GLN A 430 19.57 -20.95 12.22
CA GLN A 430 19.88 -22.38 12.09
C GLN A 430 20.09 -23.07 13.44
N ASP A 431 20.64 -22.36 14.42
CA ASP A 431 20.83 -22.83 15.80
C ASP A 431 19.57 -22.62 16.68
N GLY A 432 18.49 -22.06 16.12
CA GLY A 432 17.24 -21.79 16.86
C GLY A 432 17.32 -20.70 17.93
N THR A 433 18.37 -19.86 17.94
CA THR A 433 18.61 -18.85 18.99
C THR A 433 18.33 -17.40 18.58
N ALA A 434 18.02 -17.11 17.31
CA ALA A 434 17.98 -15.74 16.79
C ALA A 434 17.10 -14.76 17.57
N VAL A 435 15.95 -15.21 18.08
CA VAL A 435 14.99 -14.36 18.82
C VAL A 435 15.50 -13.98 20.23
N TYR A 436 16.48 -14.71 20.78
CA TYR A 436 17.08 -14.43 22.09
C TYR A 436 17.82 -13.08 22.12
N TYR A 437 18.54 -12.75 21.04
CA TYR A 437 19.44 -11.59 21.03
C TYR A 437 18.71 -10.24 21.05
N PRO A 438 17.66 -9.98 20.23
CA PRO A 438 16.90 -8.74 20.33
C PRO A 438 16.27 -8.50 21.71
N MET A 439 15.87 -9.57 22.40
CA MET A 439 15.29 -9.50 23.75
C MET A 439 16.30 -9.13 24.84
N HIS A 440 17.60 -9.17 24.54
CA HIS A 440 18.71 -8.75 25.41
C HIS A 440 19.33 -7.41 25.00
N LEU A 441 18.76 -6.70 24.03
CA LEU A 441 19.15 -5.33 23.71
C LEU A 441 18.23 -4.36 24.45
N ASP A 442 18.77 -3.58 25.38
CA ASP A 442 18.00 -2.62 26.20
C ASP A 442 17.12 -1.68 25.35
N TYR A 443 17.61 -1.28 24.17
CA TYR A 443 16.87 -0.45 23.22
C TYR A 443 15.61 -1.13 22.63
N PHE A 444 15.62 -2.46 22.51
CA PHE A 444 14.52 -3.27 21.99
C PHE A 444 13.82 -4.08 23.09
N SER A 445 13.93 -3.69 24.37
CA SER A 445 13.19 -4.31 25.46
C SER A 445 12.46 -3.27 26.31
N PRO A 446 11.27 -2.81 25.88
CA PRO A 446 10.42 -1.92 26.70
C PRO A 446 9.90 -2.58 27.97
N TRP A 447 9.95 -3.92 28.04
CA TRP A 447 9.47 -4.73 29.16
C TRP A 447 10.53 -5.76 29.57
N PRO A 448 11.65 -5.35 30.20
CA PRO A 448 12.79 -6.24 30.48
C PRO A 448 12.42 -7.53 31.22
N GLU A 449 11.51 -7.45 32.19
CA GLU A 449 11.04 -8.63 32.94
C GLU A 449 10.33 -9.65 32.04
N LEU A 450 9.50 -9.19 31.10
CA LEU A 450 8.77 -10.05 30.18
C LEU A 450 9.72 -10.64 29.13
N SER A 451 10.67 -9.86 28.62
CA SER A 451 11.73 -10.33 27.73
C SER A 451 12.59 -11.41 28.40
N ARG A 452 12.98 -11.24 29.68
CA ARG A 452 13.73 -12.24 30.46
C ARG A 452 12.94 -13.53 30.64
N VAL A 453 11.70 -13.47 31.15
CA VAL A 453 10.85 -14.66 31.33
C VAL A 453 10.64 -15.43 30.02
N LEU A 454 10.58 -14.74 28.88
CA LEU A 454 10.49 -15.39 27.57
C LEU A 454 11.82 -16.04 27.16
N ALA A 455 12.93 -15.35 27.37
CA ALA A 455 14.26 -15.75 26.91
C ALA A 455 14.95 -16.82 27.78
N ASP A 456 14.58 -16.91 29.07
CA ASP A 456 15.01 -17.98 29.98
C ASP A 456 14.45 -19.36 29.56
N ASN A 457 13.41 -19.39 28.72
CA ASN A 457 12.83 -20.61 28.18
C ASN A 457 13.37 -20.91 26.76
N GLY A 458 14.47 -21.65 26.69
CA GLY A 458 15.11 -22.03 25.42
C GLY A 458 14.19 -22.77 24.43
N LEU A 459 13.24 -23.59 24.92
CA LEU A 459 12.27 -24.26 24.04
C LEU A 459 11.33 -23.25 23.36
N MET A 460 10.87 -22.24 24.10
CA MET A 460 10.01 -21.19 23.56
C MET A 460 10.76 -20.30 22.55
N ILE A 461 11.99 -19.91 22.85
CA ILE A 461 12.87 -19.18 21.90
C ILE A 461 13.09 -19.98 20.62
N MET A 462 13.36 -21.28 20.72
CA MET A 462 13.52 -22.18 19.58
C MET A 462 12.23 -22.26 18.74
N LEU A 463 11.06 -22.43 19.38
CA LEU A 463 9.77 -22.50 18.70
C LEU A 463 9.40 -21.19 17.99
N ILE A 464 9.67 -20.02 18.60
CA ILE A 464 9.41 -18.72 17.96
C ILE A 464 10.40 -18.50 16.81
N THR A 465 11.68 -18.84 16.99
CA THR A 465 12.73 -18.68 15.97
C THR A 465 12.40 -19.47 14.71
N TYR A 466 12.12 -20.78 14.82
CA TYR A 466 11.74 -21.59 13.65
C TYR A 466 10.33 -21.28 13.14
N GLY A 467 9.38 -21.02 14.03
CA GLY A 467 8.00 -20.69 13.66
C GLY A 467 7.92 -19.45 12.76
N THR A 468 8.68 -18.41 13.09
CA THR A 468 8.86 -17.20 12.27
C THR A 468 9.32 -17.54 10.85
N VAL A 469 10.40 -18.32 10.70
CA VAL A 469 10.94 -18.69 9.39
C VAL A 469 9.92 -19.52 8.59
N ILE A 470 9.28 -20.51 9.22
CA ILE A 470 8.29 -21.37 8.58
C ILE A 470 7.10 -20.55 8.07
N VAL A 471 6.55 -19.64 8.87
CA VAL A 471 5.41 -18.81 8.47
C VAL A 471 5.78 -17.88 7.30
N GLN A 472 6.91 -17.18 7.39
CA GLN A 472 7.34 -16.22 6.37
C GLN A 472 7.67 -16.89 5.03
N VAL A 473 8.36 -18.03 5.05
CA VAL A 473 8.67 -18.78 3.81
C VAL A 473 7.43 -19.46 3.24
N ALA A 474 6.54 -20.01 4.07
CA ALA A 474 5.37 -20.73 3.57
C ALA A 474 4.28 -19.80 3.01
N PHE A 475 4.12 -18.57 3.53
CA PHE A 475 2.98 -17.70 3.22
C PHE A 475 2.72 -17.50 1.71
N PRO A 476 3.71 -17.14 0.86
CA PRO A 476 3.50 -16.98 -0.58
C PRO A 476 2.97 -18.24 -1.29
N PHE A 477 3.38 -19.43 -0.85
CA PHE A 477 2.92 -20.70 -1.42
C PHE A 477 1.50 -21.06 -0.96
N THR A 478 1.06 -20.57 0.20
CA THR A 478 -0.30 -20.84 0.71
C THR A 478 -1.41 -20.03 0.05
N LEU A 479 -1.09 -18.98 -0.74
CA LEU A 479 -2.08 -18.07 -1.33
C LEU A 479 -3.19 -18.79 -2.13
N PHE A 480 -2.86 -19.89 -2.80
CA PHE A 480 -3.80 -20.70 -3.57
C PHE A 480 -4.86 -21.41 -2.71
N ASN A 481 -4.57 -21.65 -1.42
CA ASN A 481 -5.48 -22.28 -0.47
C ASN A 481 -5.98 -21.26 0.56
N ARG A 482 -7.21 -20.77 0.35
CA ARG A 482 -7.87 -19.78 1.22
C ARG A 482 -7.89 -20.11 2.72
N ARG A 483 -7.83 -21.39 3.11
CA ARG A 483 -7.78 -21.79 4.53
C ARG A 483 -6.38 -21.58 5.10
N LEU A 484 -5.37 -22.16 4.46
CA LEU A 484 -3.97 -22.04 4.88
C LEU A 484 -3.53 -20.57 4.86
N LYS A 485 -3.80 -19.85 3.78
CA LYS A 485 -3.52 -18.41 3.67
C LYS A 485 -4.10 -17.62 4.86
N ASN A 486 -5.35 -17.88 5.25
CA ASN A 486 -5.98 -17.14 6.35
C ASN A 486 -5.38 -17.53 7.72
N VAL A 487 -4.97 -18.78 7.93
CA VAL A 487 -4.30 -19.23 9.15
C VAL A 487 -2.91 -18.58 9.26
N LEU A 488 -2.11 -18.62 8.20
CA LEU A 488 -0.79 -17.98 8.18
C LEU A 488 -0.89 -16.45 8.29
N LEU A 489 -1.90 -15.83 7.68
CA LEU A 489 -2.17 -14.38 7.83
C LEU A 489 -2.45 -14.00 9.30
N VAL A 490 -3.19 -14.83 10.05
CA VAL A 490 -3.37 -14.61 11.50
C VAL A 490 -2.04 -14.79 12.24
N ALA A 491 -1.23 -15.78 11.88
CA ALA A 491 0.08 -15.99 12.49
C ALA A 491 1.04 -14.80 12.25
N MET A 492 1.11 -14.26 11.02
CA MET A 492 1.90 -13.07 10.69
C MET A 492 1.41 -11.83 11.43
N ILE A 493 0.09 -11.60 11.51
CA ILE A 493 -0.45 -10.48 12.31
C ILE A 493 -0.09 -10.63 13.79
N CYS A 494 -0.12 -11.86 14.34
CA CYS A 494 0.35 -12.12 15.71
C CYS A 494 1.86 -11.90 15.88
N GLU A 495 2.68 -12.23 14.88
CA GLU A 495 4.13 -11.94 14.87
C GLU A 495 4.38 -10.42 14.91
N HIS A 496 3.68 -9.64 14.08
CA HIS A 496 3.82 -8.19 14.10
C HIS A 496 3.30 -7.57 15.39
N LEU A 497 2.21 -8.08 15.97
CA LEU A 497 1.72 -7.64 17.27
C LEU A 497 2.70 -7.98 18.41
N SER A 498 3.38 -9.12 18.36
CA SER A 498 4.39 -9.47 19.36
C SER A 498 5.65 -8.60 19.20
N ILE A 499 6.10 -8.32 17.98
CA ILE A 499 7.18 -7.34 17.70
C ILE A 499 6.81 -5.93 18.20
N ALA A 500 5.58 -5.48 17.97
CA ALA A 500 5.11 -4.16 18.40
C ALA A 500 5.20 -3.99 19.92
N PHE A 501 4.83 -5.04 20.67
CA PHE A 501 4.72 -5.00 22.12
C PHE A 501 6.01 -5.39 22.83
N LEU A 502 6.65 -6.49 22.43
CA LEU A 502 7.86 -7.04 23.06
C LEU A 502 9.13 -6.30 22.64
N LEU A 503 9.24 -5.87 21.37
CA LEU A 503 10.44 -5.21 20.84
C LEU A 503 10.31 -3.69 20.73
N GLY A 504 9.16 -3.12 21.08
CA GLY A 504 8.96 -1.67 21.07
C GLY A 504 8.89 -1.03 19.69
N LEU A 505 8.53 -1.79 18.66
CA LEU A 505 8.50 -1.36 17.25
C LEU A 505 7.06 -1.20 16.70
N PRO A 506 6.22 -0.31 17.25
CA PRO A 506 4.81 -0.22 16.86
C PRO A 506 4.59 0.30 15.44
N PHE A 507 5.46 1.16 14.91
CA PHE A 507 5.29 1.74 13.57
C PHE A 507 5.68 0.76 12.47
N PHE A 508 6.81 0.05 12.64
CA PHE A 508 7.18 -1.13 11.84
C PHE A 508 6.00 -2.10 11.72
N SER A 509 5.50 -2.57 12.86
CA SER A 509 4.42 -3.55 12.92
C SER A 509 3.11 -3.03 12.34
N LEU A 510 2.78 -1.75 12.53
CA LEU A 510 1.57 -1.16 11.96
C LEU A 510 1.68 -1.01 10.43
N ALA A 511 2.87 -0.72 9.90
CA ALA A 511 3.13 -0.73 8.46
C ALA A 511 2.96 -2.16 7.88
N MET A 512 3.54 -3.18 8.53
CA MET A 512 3.42 -4.57 8.11
C MET A 512 2.00 -5.12 8.21
N ILE A 513 1.30 -4.93 9.33
CA ILE A 513 -0.12 -5.31 9.50
C ILE A 513 -1.02 -4.60 8.48
N THR A 514 -0.69 -3.34 8.14
CA THR A 514 -1.40 -2.64 7.06
C THR A 514 -1.16 -3.32 5.72
N ALA A 515 0.09 -3.63 5.37
CA ALA A 515 0.44 -4.31 4.13
C ALA A 515 -0.29 -5.67 4.01
N ASP A 516 -0.27 -6.47 5.08
CA ASP A 516 -0.98 -7.75 5.22
C ASP A 516 -2.49 -7.64 4.98
N ALA A 517 -3.10 -6.49 5.30
CA ALA A 517 -4.53 -6.28 5.13
C ALA A 517 -4.99 -6.39 3.66
N VAL A 518 -4.07 -6.33 2.68
CA VAL A 518 -4.38 -6.63 1.27
C VAL A 518 -4.88 -8.07 1.08
N PHE A 519 -4.47 -9.00 1.93
CA PHE A 519 -4.89 -10.41 1.87
C PHE A 519 -6.17 -10.71 2.64
N LEU A 520 -6.73 -9.76 3.40
CA LEU A 520 -7.94 -10.00 4.20
C LEU A 520 -9.16 -10.31 3.31
N PRO A 521 -10.03 -11.26 3.72
CA PRO A 521 -11.26 -11.56 2.98
C PRO A 521 -12.20 -10.34 2.91
N THR A 522 -12.70 -10.00 1.73
CA THR A 522 -13.64 -8.88 1.54
C THR A 522 -14.89 -9.02 2.42
N VAL A 523 -15.37 -10.24 2.65
CA VAL A 523 -16.51 -10.53 3.53
C VAL A 523 -16.22 -10.11 4.98
N PHE A 524 -15.01 -10.35 5.48
CA PHE A 524 -14.58 -9.93 6.81
C PHE A 524 -14.50 -8.40 6.91
N LEU A 525 -13.92 -7.74 5.91
CA LEU A 525 -13.85 -6.27 5.87
C LEU A 525 -15.24 -5.61 5.84
N VAL A 526 -16.16 -6.13 5.04
CA VAL A 526 -17.56 -5.64 4.98
C VAL A 526 -18.29 -5.87 6.30
N TRP A 527 -18.14 -7.06 6.90
CA TRP A 527 -18.71 -7.37 8.22
C TRP A 527 -18.18 -6.44 9.31
N LEU A 528 -16.86 -6.20 9.35
CA LEU A 528 -16.22 -5.31 10.32
C LEU A 528 -16.72 -3.87 10.16
N GLY A 529 -16.79 -3.36 8.93
CA GLY A 529 -17.33 -2.03 8.63
C GLY A 529 -18.81 -1.89 9.04
N ALA A 530 -19.62 -2.93 8.86
CA ALA A 530 -21.01 -2.96 9.31
C ALA A 530 -21.12 -2.96 10.84
N ARG A 531 -20.27 -3.72 11.55
CA ARG A 531 -20.21 -3.74 13.02
C ARG A 531 -19.80 -2.38 13.59
N ILE A 532 -18.73 -1.78 13.08
CA ILE A 532 -18.28 -0.43 13.49
C ILE A 532 -19.39 0.61 13.24
N THR A 533 -20.07 0.54 12.10
CA THR A 533 -21.20 1.44 11.78
C THR A 533 -22.36 1.26 12.76
N SER A 534 -22.73 0.00 13.09
CA SER A 534 -23.79 -0.30 14.06
C SER A 534 -23.45 0.17 15.48
N VAL A 535 -22.20 0.02 15.92
CA VAL A 535 -21.75 0.56 17.22
C VAL A 535 -21.80 2.08 17.21
N ARG A 536 -21.30 2.75 16.16
CA ARG A 536 -21.37 4.21 16.01
C ARG A 536 -22.81 4.70 16.09
N ASP A 537 -23.74 4.07 15.39
CA ASP A 537 -25.13 4.55 15.32
C ASP A 537 -25.91 4.30 16.62
N ARG A 538 -25.40 3.44 17.53
CA ARG A 538 -25.88 3.32 18.92
C ARG A 538 -25.30 4.38 19.85
N VAL A 539 -24.00 4.69 19.72
CA VAL A 539 -23.27 5.64 20.60
C VAL A 539 -23.51 7.09 20.21
N LEU A 540 -23.72 7.36 18.92
CA LEU A 540 -24.05 8.66 18.36
C LEU A 540 -25.41 8.58 17.66
N PRO A 541 -26.53 8.62 18.42
CA PRO A 541 -27.85 8.71 17.82
C PRO A 541 -27.88 9.90 16.87
N ARG A 542 -28.23 9.66 15.60
CA ARG A 542 -28.53 10.78 14.71
C ARG A 542 -29.68 11.56 15.32
N ARG A 543 -29.45 12.84 15.66
CA ARG A 543 -30.54 13.80 15.83
C ARG A 543 -31.34 13.77 14.53
N THR A 544 -32.47 13.06 14.55
CA THR A 544 -33.53 13.24 13.56
C THR A 544 -33.94 14.69 13.68
N ALA A 545 -33.54 15.50 12.71
CA ALA A 545 -34.10 16.83 12.54
C ALA A 545 -35.58 16.63 12.25
N VAL A 546 -36.40 16.79 13.28
CA VAL A 546 -37.84 16.95 13.13
C VAL A 546 -37.99 18.19 12.27
N ARG A 547 -38.46 18.00 11.04
CA ARG A 547 -39.04 19.09 10.26
C ARG A 547 -40.45 19.28 10.81
N GLU A 548 -40.58 20.25 11.70
CA GLU A 548 -41.85 20.95 11.92
C GLU A 548 -42.19 21.80 10.69
#